data_AF-U6D343-F1
#
_entry.id   AF-U6D343-F1
#
_cell.length_a   1.000
_cell.length_b   1.000
_cell.length_c   1.000
_cell.angle_alpha   90.00
_cell.angle_beta   90.00
_cell.angle_gamma   90.00
#
_symmetry.space_group_name_H-M   'P 1'
#
loop_
_entity.id
_entity.type
_entity.pdbx_description
1 polymer ?
#
loop_
_entity_poly.entity_id
_entity_poly.type
_entity_poly.pdbx_seq_one_letter_code
_entity_poly.pdbx_strand_id
1 'polypeptide(L)' 'TNTRLHPVQERIAKSHGTQCGFCTPGMVMSMYTLLRNHQQPSEEQLLEALGGNLCRCTGYRPILAGGRTFCVESDGCPQ' A
#
# COMPACT_ATOMS: atom_id res chain seq x y z
N THR A 1 -23.13 -5.60 7.41
CA THR A 1 -22.18 -4.91 8.32
C THR A 1 -21.88 -3.55 7.74
N ASN A 2 -22.28 -2.47 8.42
CA ASN A 2 -22.15 -1.10 7.89
C ASN A 2 -20.91 -0.44 8.52
N THR A 3 -19.72 -0.93 8.14
CA THR A 3 -18.43 -0.44 8.63
C THR A 3 -17.66 0.17 7.47
N ARG A 4 -17.22 1.43 7.61
CA ARG A 4 -16.41 2.13 6.61
C ARG A 4 -15.09 1.38 6.39
N LEU A 5 -14.68 1.25 5.13
CA LEU A 5 -13.37 0.69 4.78
C LEU A 5 -12.25 1.56 5.37
N HIS A 6 -11.20 0.90 5.87
CA HIS A 6 -9.99 1.61 6.28
C HIS A 6 -9.33 2.24 5.03
N PRO A 7 -8.73 3.44 5.13
CA PRO A 7 -8.10 4.10 3.98
C PRO A 7 -7.11 3.21 3.23
N VAL A 8 -6.33 2.38 3.93
CA VAL A 8 -5.41 1.40 3.29
C VAL A 8 -6.17 0.44 2.37
N GLN A 9 -7.29 -0.12 2.82
CA GLN A 9 -8.11 -1.04 2.02
C GLN A 9 -8.69 -0.31 0.81
N GLU A 10 -9.20 0.91 1.02
CA GLU A 10 -9.77 1.73 -0.04
C GLU A 10 -8.74 2.10 -1.11
N ARG A 11 -7.52 2.50 -0.72
CA ARG A 11 -6.45 2.88 -1.65
C ARG A 11 -5.96 1.69 -2.47
N ILE A 12 -5.74 0.53 -1.84
CA ILE A 12 -5.35 -0.70 -2.57
C ILE A 12 -6.45 -1.12 -3.55
N ALA A 13 -7.72 -1.04 -3.16
CA ALA A 13 -8.83 -1.40 -4.05
C ALA A 13 -8.93 -0.44 -5.24
N LYS A 14 -8.89 0.88 -4.98
CA LYS A 14 -8.99 1.91 -6.02
C LYS A 14 -7.78 1.95 -6.96
N SER A 15 -6.61 1.55 -6.50
CA SER A 15 -5.40 1.48 -7.34
C SER A 15 -5.29 0.21 -8.16
N HIS A 16 -6.29 -0.68 -8.14
CA HIS A 16 -6.24 -2.02 -8.74
C HIS A 16 -5.10 -2.88 -8.17
N GLY A 17 -4.76 -2.68 -6.89
CA GLY A 17 -3.73 -3.44 -6.16
C GLY A 17 -4.15 -4.86 -5.78
N THR A 18 -5.26 -5.37 -6.32
CA THR A 18 -5.79 -6.71 -6.02
C THR A 18 -6.32 -7.38 -7.30
N GLN A 19 -5.98 -8.66 -7.47
CA GLN A 19 -6.59 -9.55 -8.47
C GLN A 19 -7.16 -10.78 -7.78
N CYS A 20 -6.34 -11.81 -7.52
CA CYS A 20 -6.79 -13.02 -6.81
C CYS A 20 -7.11 -12.80 -5.32
N GLY A 21 -6.65 -11.70 -4.73
CA GLY A 21 -6.94 -11.33 -3.33
C GLY A 21 -6.12 -12.05 -2.27
N PHE A 22 -5.39 -13.13 -2.61
CA PHE A 22 -4.74 -13.98 -1.61
C PHE A 22 -3.70 -13.25 -0.76
N CYS A 23 -2.85 -12.41 -1.37
CA CYS A 23 -1.85 -11.63 -0.64
C CYS A 23 -2.39 -10.33 -0.05
N THR A 24 -3.60 -9.91 -0.41
CA THR A 24 -4.15 -8.58 -0.05
C THR A 24 -4.24 -8.36 1.45
N PRO A 25 -4.68 -9.33 2.29
CA PRO A 25 -4.67 -9.16 3.74
C PRO A 25 -3.27 -8.84 4.31
N GLY A 26 -2.22 -9.52 3.84
CA GLY A 26 -0.84 -9.26 4.26
C GLY A 26 -0.37 -7.86 3.87
N MET A 27 -0.63 -7.46 2.62
CA MET A 27 -0.32 -6.12 2.12
C MET A 27 -1.01 -5.02 2.95
N VAL A 28 -2.30 -5.19 3.24
CA VAL A 28 -3.08 -4.25 4.05
C VAL A 28 -2.52 -4.15 5.47
N MET A 29 -2.18 -5.27 6.10
CA MET A 29 -1.68 -5.28 7.48
C MET A 29 -0.26 -4.69 7.60
N SER A 30 0.62 -4.93 6.62
CA SER A 30 1.93 -4.30 6.57
C SER A 30 1.84 -2.79 6.38
N MET A 31 1.02 -2.31 5.45
CA MET A 31 0.79 -0.87 5.28
C MET A 31 0.12 -0.24 6.50
N TYR A 32 -0.84 -0.93 7.12
CA TYR A 32 -1.47 -0.46 8.34
C TYR A 32 -0.44 -0.28 9.47
N THR A 33 0.41 -1.28 9.68
CA THR A 33 1.46 -1.22 10.71
C THR A 33 2.46 -0.10 10.42
N LEU A 34 2.87 0.06 9.15
CA LEU A 34 3.72 1.18 8.73
C LEU A 34 3.09 2.52 9.10
N LEU A 35 1.82 2.75 8.75
CA LEU A 35 1.12 4.01 9.00
C LEU A 35 0.83 4.27 10.48
N ARG A 36 0.75 3.21 11.30
CA ARG A 36 0.64 3.32 12.76
C ARG A 36 1.94 3.80 13.41
N ASN A 37 3.09 3.48 12.82
CA ASN A 37 4.41 3.87 13.33
C ASN A 37 4.93 5.16 12.70
N HIS A 38 4.57 5.42 11.44
CA HIS A 38 4.98 6.58 10.65
C HIS A 38 3.76 7.13 9.90
N GLN A 39 3.18 8.25 10.38
CA GLN A 39 1.96 8.81 9.79
C GLN A 39 2.15 9.32 8.35
N GLN A 40 3.38 9.69 7.99
CA GLN A 40 3.80 10.08 6.64
C GLN A 40 5.13 9.39 6.31
N PRO A 41 5.11 8.11 5.88
CA PRO A 41 6.33 7.36 5.60
C PRO A 41 7.00 7.84 4.30
N SER A 42 8.30 7.62 4.16
CA SER A 42 8.96 7.75 2.86
C SER A 42 8.58 6.59 1.94
N GLU A 43 8.85 6.74 0.64
CA GLU A 43 8.66 5.64 -0.32
C GLU A 43 9.57 4.43 0.01
N GLU A 44 10.77 4.68 0.52
CA GLU A 44 11.71 3.62 0.94
C GLU A 44 11.13 2.78 2.08
N GLN A 45 10.55 3.43 3.10
CA GLN A 45 9.88 2.75 4.20
C GLN A 45 8.67 1.93 3.73
N LEU A 46 7.94 2.43 2.72
CA LEU A 46 6.85 1.67 2.10
C LEU A 46 7.37 0.40 1.41
N LEU A 47 8.44 0.51 0.64
CA LEU A 47 9.06 -0.63 -0.04
C LEU A 47 9.57 -1.67 0.97
N GLU A 48 10.24 -1.23 2.02
CA GLU A 48 10.74 -2.11 3.09
C GLU A 48 9.59 -2.85 3.79
N ALA A 49 8.53 -2.12 4.18
CA ALA A 49 7.36 -2.70 4.82
C ALA A 49 6.65 -3.76 3.94
N LEU A 50 6.74 -3.62 2.62
CA LEU A 50 6.13 -4.54 1.66
C LEU A 50 7.09 -5.65 1.20
N GLY A 51 8.40 -5.55 1.48
CA GLY A 51 9.41 -6.49 1.00
C GLY A 51 9.17 -7.95 1.44
N GLY A 52 8.52 -8.16 2.58
CA GLY A 52 8.13 -9.48 3.08
C GLY A 52 6.82 -10.03 2.48
N ASN A 53 6.08 -9.25 1.68
CA ASN A 53 4.78 -9.65 1.16
C ASN A 53 4.87 -10.01 -0.33
N LEU A 54 4.81 -11.30 -0.63
CA LEU A 54 4.88 -11.78 -2.01
C LEU A 54 3.53 -11.68 -2.72
N CYS A 55 3.54 -11.18 -3.97
CA CYS A 55 2.37 -11.15 -4.84
C CYS A 55 2.69 -11.77 -6.21
N ARG A 56 1.83 -12.70 -6.64
CA ARG A 56 1.99 -13.36 -7.95
C ARG A 56 1.22 -12.69 -9.09
N CYS A 57 0.19 -11.90 -8.77
CA CYS A 57 -0.77 -11.43 -9.76
C CYS A 57 -0.53 -9.99 -10.24
N THR A 58 -0.21 -9.07 -9.32
CA THR A 58 -0.28 -7.63 -9.61
C THR A 58 1.01 -7.04 -10.16
N GLY A 59 2.14 -7.74 -10.01
CA GLY A 59 3.45 -7.20 -10.35
C GLY A 59 3.85 -5.97 -9.49
N TYR A 60 3.27 -5.82 -8.30
CA TYR A 60 3.52 -4.77 -7.29
C TYR A 60 3.18 -3.33 -7.66
N ARG A 61 3.32 -2.93 -8.93
CA ARG A 61 3.08 -1.56 -9.40
C ARG A 61 1.76 -0.93 -8.88
N PRO A 62 0.58 -1.58 -8.99
CA PRO A 62 -0.66 -1.00 -8.48
C PRO A 62 -0.76 -1.00 -6.95
N ILE A 63 -0.08 -1.91 -6.25
CA ILE A 63 0.00 -1.92 -4.78
C ILE A 63 0.81 -0.72 -4.30
N LEU A 64 1.98 -0.50 -4.92
CA LEU A 64 2.84 0.65 -4.63
C LEU A 64 2.15 1.97 -4.98
N ALA A 65 1.43 2.05 -6.10
CA ALA A 65 0.65 3.23 -6.45
C ALA A 65 -0.38 3.59 -5.36
N GLY A 66 -1.07 2.60 -4.79
CA GLY A 66 -1.98 2.82 -3.67
C GLY A 66 -1.27 3.27 -2.39
N GLY A 67 -0.14 2.62 -2.06
CA GLY A 67 0.65 2.95 -0.87
C GLY A 67 1.30 4.35 -0.92
N ARG A 68 1.82 4.75 -2.09
CA ARG A 68 2.46 6.07 -2.30
C ARG A 68 1.53 7.24 -2.00
N THR A 69 0.21 7.04 -2.06
CA THR A 69 -0.76 8.08 -1.66
C THR A 69 -0.70 8.48 -0.18
N PHE A 70 0.02 7.71 0.65
CA PHE A 70 0.31 8.03 2.04
C PHE A 70 1.72 8.59 2.27
N CYS A 71 2.59 8.54 1.26
CA CYS A 71 3.98 8.96 1.39
C CYS A 71 4.12 10.48 1.23
N VAL A 72 5.16 11.05 1.84
CA VAL A 72 5.63 12.38 1.46
C VAL A 72 6.20 12.33 0.04
N GLU A 73 5.85 13.30 -0.80
CA GLU A 73 6.55 13.50 -2.07
C GLU A 73 7.98 13.93 -1.75
N SER A 74 8.96 13.10 -2.13
CA SER A 74 10.34 13.55 -2.22
C SER A 74 10.41 14.52 -3.40
N ASP A 75 10.74 15.78 -3.16
CA ASP A 75 10.94 16.84 -4.16
C ASP A 75 11.89 16.40 -5.30
N GLY A 76 11.38 15.72 -6.33
CA GLY A 76 12.24 15.32 -7.45
C GLY A 76 11.71 14.21 -8.36
N CYS A 77 10.69 14.54 -9.14
CA CYS A 77 10.62 14.37 -10.60
C CYS A 77 9.14 14.22 -11.00
N PRO A 78 8.56 15.15 -11.79
CA PRO A 78 7.21 14.97 -12.30
C PRO A 78 7.17 13.73 -13.22
N GLN A 79 6.13 12.91 -13.02
CA GLN A 79 5.76 11.84 -13.96
C GLN A 79 5.36 12.42 -15.31
#